data_AF-A0A7V5XC09-F1
#
_entry.id   AF-A0A7V5XC09-F1
#
_cell.length_a   1.000
_cell.length_b   1.000
_cell.length_c   1.000
_cell.angle_alpha   90.00
_cell.angle_beta   90.00
_cell.angle_gamma   90.00
#
_symmetry.space_group_name_H-M   'P 1'
#
loop_
_entity.id
_entity.type
_entity.pdbx_description
1 polymer ?
#
loop_
_entity_poly.entity_id
_entity_poly.type
_entity_poly.pdbx_seq_one_letter_code
_entity_poly.pdbx_strand_id
1 'polypeptide(L)'
;MVPATQTAPVSGTPAPDHAPATTAPAGDHPGGTTLTVLGTPVPPGSSTRLTWAASQVFEGVSTATPVLVVNGREPGPVLCLTAAIHGDELNGIEMVRRVLHELEPEKLKGAVIGIPIVNLQGFRRGSRYLPDRRDLNRYFP
;
A
#
# COMPACT_ATOMS: atom_id res chain seq x y z
N MET A 1 -35.57 45.44 -16.14
CA MET A 1 -36.13 46.03 -14.90
C MET A 1 -37.22 45.05 -14.43
N VAL A 2 -37.10 44.16 -13.45
CA VAL A 2 -36.21 43.76 -12.32
C VAL A 2 -36.71 42.35 -11.87
N PRO A 3 -36.04 41.48 -11.07
CA PRO A 3 -34.62 41.12 -10.93
C PRO A 3 -34.32 39.63 -11.28
N ALA A 4 -33.03 39.31 -11.33
CA ALA A 4 -32.47 37.96 -11.40
C ALA A 4 -32.54 37.24 -10.04
N THR A 5 -32.98 35.98 -10.03
CA THR A 5 -32.92 35.10 -8.86
C THR A 5 -31.52 34.52 -8.74
N GLN A 6 -30.79 34.98 -7.73
CA GLN A 6 -29.45 34.53 -7.36
C GLN A 6 -29.56 33.24 -6.52
N THR A 7 -29.11 32.11 -7.05
CA THR A 7 -28.94 30.86 -6.29
C THR A 7 -27.62 30.90 -5.53
N ALA A 8 -27.70 30.83 -4.19
CA ALA A 8 -26.56 30.76 -3.30
C ALA A 8 -25.90 29.35 -3.33
N PRO A 9 -24.58 29.24 -3.12
CA PRO A 9 -23.91 27.95 -3.02
C PRO A 9 -24.11 27.33 -1.63
N VAL A 10 -24.60 26.10 -1.60
CA VAL A 10 -24.63 25.28 -0.38
C VAL A 10 -23.20 24.87 -0.01
N SER A 11 -22.71 25.39 1.12
CA SER A 11 -21.43 25.01 1.72
C SER A 11 -21.57 23.63 2.36
N GLY A 12 -21.11 22.60 1.66
CA GLY A 12 -20.96 21.26 2.21
C GLY A 12 -19.64 21.16 2.97
N THR A 13 -19.71 20.98 4.28
CA THR A 13 -18.58 20.65 5.15
C THR A 13 -17.89 19.37 4.66
N PRO A 14 -16.56 19.33 4.47
CA PRO A 14 -15.88 18.09 4.13
C PRO A 14 -15.91 17.15 5.34
N ALA A 15 -16.26 15.89 5.09
CA ALA A 15 -16.16 14.80 6.06
C ALA A 15 -14.70 14.67 6.55
N PRO A 16 -14.46 14.31 7.82
CA PRO A 16 -13.10 14.25 8.33
C PRO A 16 -12.32 13.14 7.63
N ASP A 17 -11.12 13.49 7.18
CA ASP A 17 -10.09 12.56 6.73
C ASP A 17 -9.92 11.44 7.77
N HIS A 18 -10.12 10.19 7.35
CA HIS A 18 -9.65 9.04 8.10
C HIS A 18 -8.11 9.03 8.05
N ALA A 19 -7.50 9.75 9.00
CA ALA A 19 -6.10 9.61 9.32
C ALA A 19 -5.80 8.12 9.62
N PRO A 20 -4.66 7.56 9.15
CA PRO A 20 -4.28 6.22 9.55
C PRO A 20 -4.07 6.22 11.07
N ALA A 21 -4.82 5.38 11.77
CA ALA A 21 -4.62 5.14 13.18
C ALA A 21 -3.18 4.64 13.39
N THR A 22 -2.31 5.53 13.87
CA THR A 22 -1.00 5.15 14.39
C THR A 22 -1.23 4.57 15.78
N THR A 23 -1.26 3.25 15.86
CA THR A 23 -1.29 2.56 17.15
C THR A 23 0.06 2.77 17.84
N ALA A 24 0.01 3.27 19.08
CA ALA A 24 1.16 3.51 19.96
C ALA A 24 1.98 2.21 20.20
N PRO A 25 3.27 2.29 20.58
CA PRO A 25 4.17 1.13 20.57
C PRO A 25 3.81 0.19 21.72
N ALA A 26 3.29 -0.99 21.37
CA ALA A 26 3.15 -2.10 22.30
C ALA A 26 4.54 -2.57 22.71
N GLY A 27 4.80 -2.60 24.02
CA GLY A 27 6.10 -2.87 24.63
C GLY A 27 6.70 -4.23 24.26
N ASP A 28 7.97 -4.37 24.62
CA ASP A 28 8.79 -5.56 24.46
C ASP A 28 8.15 -6.76 25.20
N HIS A 29 7.57 -7.70 24.45
CA HIS A 29 6.93 -8.92 24.97
C HIS A 29 7.62 -10.16 24.37
N PRO A 30 7.75 -11.28 25.11
CA PRO A 30 8.83 -12.26 24.93
C PRO A 30 8.69 -13.24 23.74
N GLY A 31 7.95 -12.90 22.68
CA GLY A 31 7.66 -13.84 21.59
C GLY A 31 7.97 -13.36 20.17
N GLY A 32 7.78 -12.08 19.87
CA GLY A 32 7.79 -11.60 18.49
C GLY A 32 9.12 -11.03 18.02
N THR A 33 9.39 -11.06 16.70
CA THR A 33 10.57 -10.46 16.09
C THR A 33 10.21 -9.17 15.35
N THR A 34 10.91 -8.06 15.64
CA THR A 34 10.75 -6.81 14.86
C THR A 34 11.22 -7.02 13.43
N LEU A 35 10.33 -6.82 12.46
CA LEU A 35 10.63 -6.93 11.03
C LEU A 35 11.09 -5.57 10.50
N THR A 36 12.21 -5.52 9.78
CA THR A 36 12.64 -4.27 9.11
C THR A 36 12.28 -4.33 7.63
N VAL A 37 11.45 -3.38 7.17
CA VAL A 37 11.02 -3.27 5.77
C VAL A 37 11.31 -1.86 5.28
N LEU A 38 12.02 -1.71 4.15
CA LEU A 38 12.42 -0.41 3.59
C LEU A 38 13.16 0.51 4.59
N GLY A 39 13.95 -0.07 5.49
CA GLY A 39 14.66 0.66 6.54
C GLY A 39 13.79 1.05 7.75
N THR A 40 12.49 0.76 7.71
CA THR A 40 11.56 1.04 8.80
C THR A 40 11.34 -0.20 9.66
N PRO A 41 11.54 -0.11 11.00
CA PRO A 41 11.19 -1.20 11.90
C PRO A 41 9.67 -1.31 12.06
N VAL A 42 9.16 -2.53 12.00
CA VAL A 42 7.76 -2.89 12.20
C VAL A 42 7.68 -3.83 13.39
N PRO A 43 7.25 -3.36 14.58
CA PRO A 43 7.19 -4.17 15.79
C PRO A 43 6.24 -5.38 15.64
N PRO A 44 6.42 -6.44 16.45
CA PRO A 44 5.48 -7.56 16.48
C PRO A 44 4.07 -7.13 16.90
N GLY A 45 3.07 -7.79 16.33
CA GLY A 45 1.65 -7.47 16.60
C GLY A 45 1.23 -6.11 16.04
N SER A 46 1.90 -5.61 15.00
CA SER A 46 1.57 -4.32 14.39
C SER A 46 1.36 -4.43 12.88
N SER A 47 0.65 -3.46 12.32
CA SER A 47 0.53 -3.28 10.88
C SER A 47 0.88 -1.85 10.51
N THR A 48 1.44 -1.67 9.32
CA THR A 48 1.82 -0.35 8.81
C THR A 48 1.73 -0.29 7.29
N ARG A 49 1.63 0.92 6.76
CA ARG A 49 1.72 1.21 5.33
C ARG A 49 2.99 2.01 5.08
N LEU A 50 3.91 1.39 4.36
CA LEU A 50 5.13 2.00 3.86
C LEU A 50 4.96 2.39 2.40
N THR A 51 5.96 3.10 1.89
CA THR A 51 6.01 3.55 0.50
C THR A 51 7.37 3.24 -0.09
N TRP A 52 7.37 2.60 -1.26
CA TRP A 52 8.56 2.36 -2.05
C TRP A 52 8.55 3.23 -3.30
N ALA A 53 9.72 3.71 -3.70
CA ALA A 53 9.93 4.48 -4.91
C ALA A 53 11.21 3.98 -5.58
N ALA A 54 11.18 3.79 -6.89
CA ALA A 54 12.38 3.43 -7.65
C ALA A 54 13.43 4.56 -7.54
N SER A 55 14.68 4.18 -7.31
CA SER A 55 15.80 5.10 -7.10
C SER A 55 16.28 5.79 -8.39
N GLN A 56 16.03 5.16 -9.55
CA GLN A 56 16.37 5.72 -10.86
C GLN A 56 15.11 6.21 -11.55
N VAL A 57 14.91 7.53 -11.50
CA VAL A 57 13.90 8.23 -12.29
C VAL A 57 14.65 9.33 -13.03
N PHE A 58 14.60 9.33 -14.37
CA PHE A 58 14.91 10.53 -15.12
C PHE A 58 13.79 11.53 -14.84
N GLU A 59 14.13 12.78 -14.51
CA GLU A 59 13.18 13.90 -14.34
C GLU A 59 12.34 13.97 -13.05
N GLY A 60 12.81 13.45 -11.91
CA GLY A 60 12.26 13.86 -10.59
C GLY A 60 10.80 13.49 -10.27
N VAL A 61 10.09 12.80 -11.17
CA VAL A 61 8.71 12.33 -10.97
C VAL A 61 8.73 10.87 -10.50
N SER A 62 9.12 10.64 -9.25
CA SER A 62 8.99 9.30 -8.66
C SER A 62 7.54 9.05 -8.27
N THR A 63 7.00 7.91 -8.69
CA THR A 63 5.67 7.48 -8.22
C THR A 63 5.84 6.42 -7.14
N ALA A 64 5.37 6.79 -5.96
CA ALA A 64 5.33 5.98 -4.75
C ALA A 64 4.36 4.79 -4.87
N THR A 65 4.89 3.57 -4.75
CA THR A 65 4.13 2.33 -4.63
C THR A 65 3.86 2.00 -3.17
N PRO A 66 2.60 1.75 -2.76
CA PRO A 66 2.30 1.35 -1.39
C PRO A 66 2.82 -0.06 -1.09
N VAL A 67 3.42 -0.21 0.10
CA VAL A 67 3.84 -1.50 0.66
C VAL A 67 3.12 -1.67 1.99
N LEU A 68 2.21 -2.63 2.06
CA LEU A 68 1.47 -2.98 3.26
C LEU A 68 2.26 -4.02 4.04
N VAL A 69 2.42 -3.83 5.34
CA VAL A 69 3.15 -4.78 6.19
C VAL A 69 2.29 -5.12 7.40
N VAL A 70 2.09 -6.42 7.64
CA VAL A 70 1.48 -6.95 8.86
C VAL A 70 2.52 -7.86 9.52
N ASN A 71 3.03 -7.45 10.68
CA ASN A 71 3.96 -8.25 11.46
C ASN A 71 3.21 -8.91 12.62
N GLY A 72 3.17 -10.24 12.61
CA GLY A 72 2.48 -11.03 13.61
C GLY A 72 3.10 -10.93 14.98
N ARG A 73 2.33 -11.28 16.01
CA ARG A 73 2.78 -11.29 17.41
C ARG A 73 3.78 -12.41 17.68
N GLU A 74 3.61 -13.54 17.02
CA GLU A 74 4.44 -14.74 17.17
C GLU A 74 5.43 -14.89 16.00
N PRO A 75 6.59 -15.54 16.19
CA PRO A 75 7.55 -15.75 15.14
C PRO A 75 7.03 -16.78 14.13
N GLY A 76 7.42 -16.65 12.87
CA GLY A 76 6.94 -17.49 11.78
C GLY A 76 7.47 -17.05 10.41
N PRO A 77 7.00 -17.67 9.32
CA PRO A 77 7.46 -17.34 7.97
C PRO A 77 7.02 -15.93 7.54
N VAL A 78 7.77 -15.36 6.60
CA VAL A 78 7.39 -14.09 5.95
C VAL A 78 6.85 -14.41 4.55
N LEU A 79 5.60 -14.03 4.29
CA LEU A 79 4.95 -14.16 2.98
C LEU A 79 4.92 -12.81 2.27
N CYS A 80 5.40 -12.75 1.03
CA CYS A 80 5.24 -11.58 0.18
C CYS A 80 4.17 -11.83 -0.88
N LEU A 81 3.17 -10.95 -0.93
CA LEU A 81 2.08 -10.96 -1.90
C LEU A 81 2.23 -9.77 -2.83
N THR A 82 2.41 -10.03 -4.12
CA THR A 82 2.51 -8.99 -5.15
C THR A 82 1.38 -9.12 -6.16
N ALA A 83 0.87 -8.00 -6.64
CA ALA A 83 -0.13 -7.98 -7.71
C ALA A 83 0.14 -6.85 -8.72
N ALA A 84 -0.60 -6.91 -9.83
CA ALA A 84 -0.48 -5.98 -10.95
C ALA A 84 0.98 -5.75 -11.41
N ILE A 85 1.69 -6.84 -11.69
CA ILE A 85 2.93 -6.81 -12.47
C ILE A 85 2.61 -6.29 -13.88
N HIS A 86 1.47 -6.71 -14.43
CA HIS A 86 0.80 -6.04 -15.52
C HIS A 86 -0.25 -5.08 -14.94
N GLY A 87 -0.29 -3.84 -15.43
CA GLY A 87 -1.13 -2.80 -14.84
C GLY A 87 -2.62 -2.95 -15.09
N ASP A 88 -3.01 -3.78 -16.06
CA ASP A 88 -4.39 -4.08 -16.44
C ASP A 88 -4.99 -5.30 -15.68
N GLU A 89 -4.23 -5.93 -14.78
CA GLU A 89 -4.68 -7.10 -14.00
C GLU A 89 -5.23 -6.71 -12.62
N LEU A 90 -6.47 -6.19 -12.59
CA LEU A 90 -7.07 -5.56 -11.41
C LEU A 90 -7.44 -6.52 -10.26
N ASN A 91 -7.79 -7.77 -10.57
CA ASN A 91 -8.31 -8.71 -9.57
C ASN A 91 -7.30 -8.96 -8.44
N GLY A 92 -6.01 -9.11 -8.77
CA GLY A 92 -4.96 -9.34 -7.78
C GLY A 92 -4.78 -8.16 -6.82
N ILE A 93 -5.00 -6.93 -7.29
CA ILE A 93 -4.86 -5.71 -6.48
C ILE A 93 -5.82 -5.77 -5.28
N GLU A 94 -7.10 -6.04 -5.55
CA GLU A 94 -8.13 -6.08 -4.52
C GLU A 94 -7.96 -7.31 -3.61
N MET A 95 -7.53 -8.45 -4.14
CA MET A 95 -7.25 -9.62 -3.29
C MET A 95 -6.14 -9.35 -2.29
N VAL A 96 -5.01 -8.80 -2.73
CA VAL A 96 -3.90 -8.44 -1.81
C VAL A 96 -4.37 -7.41 -0.79
N ARG A 97 -5.11 -6.38 -1.23
CA ARG A 97 -5.66 -5.36 -0.33
C ARG A 97 -6.55 -6.00 0.76
N ARG A 98 -7.53 -6.83 0.39
CA ARG A 98 -8.44 -7.48 1.35
C ARG A 98 -7.69 -8.36 2.34
N VAL A 99 -6.83 -9.25 1.85
CA VAL A 99 -6.04 -10.12 2.71
C VAL A 99 -5.27 -9.31 3.75
N LEU A 100 -4.55 -8.27 3.34
CA LEU A 100 -3.74 -7.46 4.27
C LEU A 100 -4.60 -6.64 5.26
N HIS A 101 -5.81 -6.22 4.88
CA HIS A 101 -6.71 -5.49 5.77
C HIS A 101 -7.50 -6.38 6.74
N GLU A 102 -7.69 -7.66 6.41
CA GLU A 102 -8.43 -8.63 7.24
C GLU A 102 -7.51 -9.37 8.23
N LEU A 103 -6.18 -9.33 8.02
CA LEU A 103 -5.22 -9.92 8.94
C LEU A 103 -5.21 -9.18 10.29
N GLU A 104 -5.38 -9.95 11.37
CA GLU A 104 -5.21 -9.47 12.74
C GLU A 104 -3.77 -9.77 13.22
N PRO A 105 -2.91 -8.75 13.40
CA PRO A 105 -1.50 -8.95 13.77
C PRO A 105 -1.33 -9.77 15.07
N GLU A 106 -2.25 -9.60 16.02
CA GLU A 106 -2.22 -10.30 17.31
C GLU A 106 -2.43 -11.81 17.21
N LYS A 107 -3.07 -12.29 16.12
CA LYS A 107 -3.36 -13.71 15.89
C LYS A 107 -2.41 -14.34 14.85
N LEU A 108 -1.53 -13.55 14.25
CA LEU A 108 -0.66 -13.98 13.16
C LEU A 108 0.68 -14.50 13.70
N LYS A 109 1.16 -15.61 13.11
CA LYS A 109 2.52 -16.12 13.30
C LYS A 109 3.34 -15.84 12.04
N GLY A 110 4.44 -15.10 12.18
CA GLY A 110 5.22 -14.59 11.05
C GLY A 110 4.70 -13.26 10.54
N ALA A 111 4.93 -12.95 9.27
CA ALA A 111 4.55 -11.66 8.69
C ALA A 111 4.03 -11.78 7.26
N VAL A 112 3.22 -10.81 6.85
CA VAL A 112 2.76 -10.67 5.47
C VAL A 112 3.10 -9.28 4.94
N ILE A 113 3.76 -9.24 3.79
CA ILE A 113 4.08 -8.01 3.06
C ILE A 113 3.26 -8.00 1.78
N GLY A 114 2.43 -6.99 1.58
CA GLY A 114 1.60 -6.81 0.39
C GLY A 114 2.08 -5.66 -0.47
N ILE A 115 2.28 -5.89 -1.77
CA ILE A 115 2.51 -4.86 -2.80
C ILE A 115 1.38 -5.00 -3.83
N PRO A 116 0.23 -4.34 -3.62
CA PRO A 116 -0.94 -4.55 -4.47
C PRO A 116 -0.73 -4.11 -5.92
N ILE A 117 0.15 -3.12 -6.17
CA ILE A 117 0.42 -2.60 -7.51
C ILE A 117 1.91 -2.49 -7.73
N VAL A 118 2.52 -3.47 -8.38
CA VAL A 118 3.94 -3.44 -8.73
C VAL A 118 4.20 -2.46 -9.88
N ASN A 119 3.47 -2.60 -10.99
CA ASN A 119 3.60 -1.71 -12.16
C ASN A 119 2.61 -0.55 -12.09
N LEU A 120 2.88 0.40 -11.19
CA LEU A 120 2.01 1.55 -10.96
C LEU A 120 1.84 2.45 -12.20
N GLN A 121 2.87 2.52 -13.06
CA GLN A 121 2.79 3.26 -14.32
C GLN A 121 1.85 2.58 -15.32
N GLY A 122 1.97 1.25 -15.47
CA GLY A 122 1.06 0.46 -16.29
C GLY A 122 -0.37 0.56 -15.78
N PHE A 123 -0.57 0.49 -14.47
CA PHE A 123 -1.90 0.58 -13.85
C PHE A 123 -2.60 1.90 -14.17
N ARG A 124 -1.89 3.03 -14.04
CA ARG A 124 -2.42 4.36 -14.41
C ARG A 124 -2.84 4.48 -15.88
N ARG A 125 -2.27 3.66 -16.76
CA ARG A 125 -2.60 3.62 -18.20
C ARG A 125 -3.53 2.45 -18.58
N GLY A 126 -3.91 1.59 -17.64
CA GLY A 126 -4.60 0.33 -17.96
C GLY A 126 -3.80 -0.54 -18.93
N SER A 127 -2.48 -0.66 -18.73
CA SER A 127 -1.58 -1.32 -19.66
C SER A 127 -0.73 -2.39 -19.00
N ARG A 128 -0.56 -3.50 -19.72
CA ARG A 128 0.42 -4.54 -19.43
C ARG A 128 1.86 -4.02 -19.27
N TYR A 129 2.25 -3.05 -20.10
CA TYR A 129 3.64 -2.65 -20.28
C TYR A 129 4.04 -1.42 -19.46
N LEU A 130 5.35 -1.30 -19.19
CA LEU A 130 5.99 -0.06 -18.76
C LEU A 130 5.87 1.03 -19.85
N PRO A 131 6.11 2.33 -19.53
CA PRO A 131 6.01 3.41 -20.51
C PRO A 131 6.87 3.21 -21.77
N ASP A 132 8.01 2.54 -21.61
CA ASP A 132 8.96 2.19 -22.67
C ASP A 132 8.64 0.85 -23.37
N ARG A 133 7.42 0.34 -23.17
CA ARG A 133 6.88 -0.90 -23.77
C ARG A 133 7.53 -2.20 -23.28
N ARG A 134 8.40 -2.15 -22.26
CA ARG A 134 8.91 -3.37 -21.64
C ARG A 134 7.82 -4.09 -20.85
N ASP A 135 7.82 -5.43 -20.92
CA ASP A 135 7.02 -6.29 -20.05
C ASP A 135 7.83 -6.56 -18.77
N LEU A 136 7.34 -6.05 -17.63
CA LEU A 136 8.03 -6.19 -16.34
C LEU A 136 8.26 -7.68 -15.98
N ASN A 137 7.33 -8.57 -16.33
CA ASN A 137 7.42 -10.01 -16.05
C ASN A 137 8.41 -10.77 -16.94
N ARG A 138 9.20 -10.05 -17.74
CA ARG A 138 10.28 -10.57 -18.58
C ARG A 138 11.64 -9.93 -18.27
N TYR A 139 11.69 -9.09 -17.25
CA TYR A 139 12.86 -8.31 -16.87
C TYR A 139 13.34 -8.60 -15.44
N PHE A 140 12.78 -9.61 -14.77
CA PHE A 140 13.37 -10.14 -13.55
C PHE A 140 14.64 -10.94 -13.87
N PRO A 141 15.70 -10.89 -13.04
CA PRO A 141 15.87 -10.00 -11.88
C PRO A 141 16.17 -8.54 -12.27
#